data_AF-A0ABD5LA68-F1
#
_entry.id   AF-A0ABD5LA68-F1
#
_cell.length_a   1.000
_cell.length_b   1.000
_cell.length_c   1.000
_cell.angle_alpha   90.00
_cell.angle_beta   90.00
_cell.angle_gamma   90.00
#
_symmetry.space_group_name_H-M   'P 1'
#
loop_
_entity.id
_entity.type
_entity.pdbx_description
1 polymer ?
#
loop_
_entity_poly.entity_id
_entity_poly.type
_entity_poly.pdbx_seq_one_letter_code
_entity_poly.pdbx_strand_id
1 'polypeptide(L)'
;NAKAHCYLPSTKVVPVIFLPGIMGSNLRSKKDKKSIWRIRTSKLGMAVDALGWLFTSGNKRKKLLDPETTETDPTQDVDKNDNESTYFANSRQKRGWGSVLQFSYADPLDKLQKELLVWEQYYNKAKSQGCATADEAEEYFSQESTFKFILDKPLTPEDTNPLSLREAGKYRDLLLPLHAFGYNWLQDNAQSAQDLGKYIDEVLNLYRPKQNGGIGHGLAFEEGHEKVILVTHSMGGLVSRYASELLDTPYKDK
;
A
#
# COMPACT_ATOMS: atom_id res chain seq x y z
N ASN A 1 -39.25 0.81 21.98
CA ASN A 1 -38.56 -0.28 21.25
C ASN A 1 -37.22 0.22 20.72
N ALA A 2 -36.17 0.20 21.54
CA ALA A 2 -34.84 0.55 21.08
C ALA A 2 -34.25 -0.64 20.28
N LYS A 3 -33.86 -0.41 19.02
CA LYS A 3 -33.11 -1.39 18.23
C LYS A 3 -31.63 -1.10 18.45
N ALA A 4 -30.90 -2.07 19.00
CA ALA A 4 -29.44 -2.02 19.05
C ALA A 4 -28.88 -2.59 17.73
N HIS A 5 -28.01 -1.83 17.07
CA HIS A 5 -27.30 -2.27 15.87
C HIS A 5 -25.85 -2.60 16.26
N CYS A 6 -25.44 -3.85 16.04
CA CYS A 6 -24.05 -4.26 16.23
C CYS A 6 -23.32 -4.13 14.89
N TYR A 7 -22.45 -3.13 14.77
CA TYR A 7 -21.55 -3.00 13.63
C TYR A 7 -20.31 -3.84 13.93
N LEU A 8 -20.09 -4.87 13.11
CA LEU A 8 -18.88 -5.69 13.19
C LEU A 8 -17.73 -4.95 12.51
N PRO A 9 -16.49 -5.06 13.05
CA PRO A 9 -15.32 -4.54 12.37
C PRO A 9 -15.14 -5.20 11.01
N SER A 10 -14.50 -4.49 10.08
CA SER A 10 -14.22 -5.07 8.76
C SER A 10 -13.34 -6.31 8.89
N THR A 11 -13.69 -7.32 8.12
CA THR A 11 -13.02 -8.61 8.16
C THR A 11 -12.64 -9.16 6.80
N LYS A 12 -13.17 -8.57 5.72
CA LYS A 12 -12.96 -9.01 4.35
C LYS A 12 -11.89 -8.18 3.67
N VAL A 13 -10.86 -8.83 3.16
CA VAL A 13 -9.65 -8.17 2.68
C VAL A 13 -9.78 -7.77 1.21
N VAL A 14 -9.42 -6.52 0.92
CA VAL A 14 -9.06 -6.05 -0.43
C VAL A 14 -7.69 -5.39 -0.33
N PRO A 15 -6.61 -6.06 -0.78
CA PRO A 15 -5.27 -5.50 -0.65
C PRO A 15 -5.12 -4.22 -1.47
N VAL A 16 -4.45 -3.23 -0.89
CA VAL A 16 -4.03 -2.02 -1.59
C VAL A 16 -2.54 -2.14 -1.85
N ILE A 17 -2.08 -2.05 -3.10
CA ILE A 17 -0.66 -2.18 -3.46
C ILE A 17 -0.17 -0.83 -3.98
N PHE A 18 0.78 -0.25 -3.25
CA PHE A 18 1.47 0.97 -3.64
C PHE A 18 2.65 0.69 -4.58
N LEU A 19 2.73 1.44 -5.68
CA LEU A 19 3.86 1.42 -6.60
C LEU A 19 4.59 2.77 -6.57
N PRO A 20 5.91 2.79 -6.26
CA PRO A 20 6.69 4.01 -6.23
C PRO A 20 6.98 4.54 -7.63
N GLY A 21 7.46 5.78 -7.69
CA GLY A 21 7.86 6.45 -8.92
C GLY A 21 9.33 6.27 -9.30
N ILE A 22 9.81 7.20 -10.14
CA ILE A 22 11.20 7.29 -10.58
C ILE A 22 12.15 7.24 -9.39
N MET A 23 13.11 6.31 -9.42
CA MET A 23 14.12 6.12 -8.38
C MET A 23 13.55 5.85 -6.98
N GLY A 24 12.29 5.43 -6.92
CA GLY A 24 11.50 5.35 -5.70
C GLY A 24 11.57 4.01 -4.98
N SER A 25 12.32 3.05 -5.49
CA SER A 25 12.57 1.75 -4.85
C SER A 25 14.01 1.65 -4.41
N ASN A 26 14.27 1.00 -3.28
CA ASN A 26 15.63 0.65 -2.88
C ASN A 26 16.19 -0.41 -3.84
N LEU A 27 17.47 -0.31 -4.19
CA LEU A 27 18.15 -1.29 -5.05
C LEU A 27 19.37 -1.87 -4.34
N ARG A 28 19.65 -3.15 -4.63
CA ARG A 28 20.87 -3.85 -4.22
C ARG A 28 21.45 -4.64 -5.38
N SER A 29 22.72 -5.02 -5.23
CA SER A 29 23.41 -5.92 -6.14
C SER A 29 22.79 -7.31 -6.12
N LYS A 30 22.48 -7.88 -7.29
CA LYS A 30 22.02 -9.28 -7.39
C LYS A 30 23.07 -10.26 -6.85
N LYS A 31 24.36 -9.94 -7.03
CA LYS A 31 25.50 -10.83 -6.76
C LYS A 31 25.83 -10.96 -5.27
N ASP A 32 26.04 -9.82 -4.60
CA ASP A 32 26.53 -9.78 -3.21
C ASP A 32 25.51 -9.16 -2.24
N LYS A 33 24.30 -8.86 -2.73
CA LYS A 33 23.17 -8.32 -1.96
C LYS A 33 23.46 -7.01 -1.23
N LYS A 34 24.54 -6.31 -1.58
CA LYS A 34 24.87 -5.00 -1.01
C LYS A 34 23.93 -3.94 -1.54
N SER A 35 23.41 -3.10 -0.65
CA SER A 35 22.61 -1.94 -1.00
C SER A 35 23.40 -1.00 -1.93
N ILE A 36 22.76 -0.58 -3.01
CA ILE A 36 23.29 0.32 -4.02
C ILE A 36 22.56 1.65 -3.92
N TRP A 37 21.23 1.62 -3.98
CA TRP A 37 20.40 2.81 -3.95
C TRP A 37 19.42 2.72 -2.77
N ARG A 38 19.51 3.69 -1.86
CA ARG A 38 18.57 3.93 -0.77
C ARG A 38 18.79 5.35 -0.25
N ILE A 39 17.78 5.92 0.38
CA ILE A 39 17.88 7.15 1.15
C ILE A 39 17.02 6.97 2.39
N ARG A 40 17.69 6.87 3.55
CA ARG A 40 17.02 6.73 4.85
C ARG A 40 16.48 8.07 5.33
N THR A 41 15.40 8.03 6.11
CA THR A 41 14.76 9.26 6.62
C THR A 41 15.49 9.86 7.83
N SER A 42 16.25 9.06 8.58
CA SER A 42 17.03 9.56 9.71
C SER A 42 18.06 10.59 9.24
N LYS A 43 18.21 11.72 9.94
CA LYS A 43 19.11 12.82 9.53
C LYS A 43 20.53 12.33 9.21
N LEU A 44 21.09 11.48 10.08
CA LEU A 44 22.40 10.89 9.87
C LEU A 44 22.42 9.90 8.69
N GLY A 45 21.40 9.04 8.56
CA GLY A 45 21.29 8.10 7.45
C GLY A 45 21.20 8.79 6.10
N MET A 46 20.34 9.80 5.99
CA MET A 46 20.18 10.64 4.81
C MET A 46 21.50 11.32 4.42
N ALA A 47 22.20 11.94 5.38
CA ALA A 47 23.47 12.59 5.12
C ALA A 47 24.52 11.60 4.59
N VAL A 48 24.63 10.42 5.21
CA VAL A 48 25.54 9.35 4.77
C VAL A 48 25.20 8.88 3.36
N ASP A 49 23.93 8.61 3.08
CA ASP A 49 23.47 8.09 1.79
C ASP A 49 23.68 9.13 0.67
N ALA A 50 23.30 10.39 0.92
CA ALA A 50 23.48 11.49 -0.04
C ALA A 50 24.95 11.83 -0.31
N LEU A 51 25.80 11.91 0.73
CA LEU A 51 27.24 12.14 0.57
C LEU A 51 27.91 10.98 -0.16
N GLY A 52 27.52 9.73 0.14
CA GLY A 52 28.02 8.55 -0.57
C GLY A 52 27.79 8.64 -2.08
N TRP A 53 26.60 9.06 -2.50
CA TRP A 53 26.31 9.26 -3.92
C TRP A 53 27.01 10.49 -4.50
N LEU A 54 27.12 11.60 -3.77
CA LEU A 54 27.83 12.81 -4.20
C LEU A 54 29.29 12.51 -4.58
N PHE A 55 30.00 11.71 -3.78
CA PHE A 55 31.40 11.33 -4.02
C PHE A 55 31.58 10.10 -4.93
N THR A 56 30.48 9.45 -5.36
CA THR A 56 30.56 8.33 -6.29
C THR A 56 30.76 8.85 -7.72
N SER A 57 31.91 8.53 -8.34
CA SER A 57 32.25 8.94 -9.70
C SER A 57 31.30 8.38 -10.76
N GLY A 58 31.16 9.06 -11.91
CA GLY A 58 30.29 8.63 -13.00
C GLY A 58 30.53 7.19 -13.47
N ASN A 59 31.79 6.78 -13.62
CA ASN A 59 32.15 5.40 -13.98
C ASN A 59 31.69 4.38 -12.93
N LYS A 60 31.74 4.74 -11.64
CA LYS A 60 31.26 3.86 -10.57
C LYS A 60 29.73 3.82 -10.55
N ARG A 61 29.04 4.95 -10.74
CA ARG A 61 27.57 5.01 -10.85
C ARG A 61 27.07 4.13 -12.00
N LYS A 62 27.67 4.23 -13.19
CA LYS A 62 27.32 3.40 -14.35
C LYS A 62 27.46 1.90 -14.09
N LYS A 63 28.49 1.48 -13.34
CA LYS A 63 28.70 0.06 -12.98
C LYS A 63 27.73 -0.42 -11.90
N LEU A 64 27.33 0.46 -10.98
CA LEU A 64 26.43 0.12 -9.88
C LEU A 64 24.96 0.13 -10.33
N LEU A 65 24.57 1.07 -11.18
CA LEU A 65 23.20 1.23 -11.68
C LEU A 65 23.05 0.55 -13.05
N ASP A 66 23.22 -0.77 -13.06
CA ASP A 66 23.05 -1.60 -14.24
C ASP A 66 21.82 -2.50 -14.05
N PRO A 67 20.76 -2.36 -14.89
CA PRO A 67 19.51 -3.08 -14.73
C PRO A 67 19.67 -4.60 -14.68
N GLU A 68 20.67 -5.15 -15.35
CA GLU A 68 20.90 -6.60 -15.40
C GLU A 68 21.51 -7.13 -14.09
N THR A 69 22.23 -6.27 -13.36
CA THR A 69 22.95 -6.67 -12.14
C THR A 69 22.32 -6.14 -10.84
N THR A 70 21.28 -5.31 -10.94
CA THR A 70 20.55 -4.74 -9.80
C THR A 70 19.17 -5.38 -9.61
N GLU A 71 18.75 -5.55 -8.37
CA GLU A 71 17.39 -5.96 -8.00
C GLU A 71 16.83 -5.03 -6.93
N THR A 72 15.50 -5.04 -6.75
CA THR A 72 14.87 -4.38 -5.61
C THR A 72 15.48 -4.89 -4.30
N ASP A 73 15.71 -3.99 -3.37
CA ASP A 73 16.15 -4.31 -2.02
C ASP A 73 14.97 -4.20 -1.03
N PRO A 74 14.31 -5.31 -0.67
CA PRO A 74 13.19 -5.30 0.28
C PRO A 74 13.64 -5.30 1.74
N THR A 75 14.95 -5.27 2.01
CA THR A 75 15.51 -5.51 3.36
C THR A 75 15.79 -4.25 4.16
N GLN A 76 15.47 -3.08 3.61
CA GLN A 76 15.62 -1.83 4.36
C GLN A 76 14.64 -1.78 5.53
N ASP A 77 15.10 -1.16 6.61
CA ASP A 77 14.33 -1.03 7.85
C ASP A 77 13.03 -0.26 7.63
N VAL A 78 11.98 -0.73 8.29
CA VAL A 78 10.65 -0.11 8.25
C VAL A 78 10.29 0.42 9.63
N ASP A 79 9.92 1.70 9.69
CA ASP A 79 9.46 2.34 10.93
C ASP A 79 8.07 1.81 11.33
N LYS A 80 7.87 1.63 12.65
CA LYS A 80 6.63 1.08 13.24
C LYS A 80 6.22 -0.25 12.57
N ASN A 81 7.18 -1.18 12.46
CA ASN A 81 6.99 -2.47 11.81
C ASN A 81 6.14 -3.46 12.63
N ASP A 82 4.97 -3.01 13.06
CA ASP A 82 3.90 -3.86 13.59
C ASP A 82 2.90 -4.19 12.49
N ASN A 83 1.84 -4.91 12.84
CA ASN A 83 0.76 -5.27 11.95
C ASN A 83 -0.39 -4.24 11.94
N GLU A 84 -0.37 -3.18 12.76
CA GLU A 84 -1.34 -2.06 12.81
C GLU A 84 -2.80 -2.38 13.14
N SER A 85 -3.25 -3.61 12.89
CA SER A 85 -4.60 -4.11 13.10
C SER A 85 -4.54 -5.55 13.58
N THR A 86 -5.46 -5.94 14.47
CA THR A 86 -5.61 -7.35 14.88
C THR A 86 -6.05 -8.26 13.73
N TYR A 87 -6.52 -7.69 12.62
CA TYR A 87 -6.96 -8.39 11.42
C TYR A 87 -5.90 -8.43 10.32
N PHE A 88 -4.77 -7.73 10.49
CA PHE A 88 -3.63 -7.88 9.59
C PHE A 88 -2.72 -8.99 10.10
N ALA A 89 -2.54 -10.01 9.26
CA ALA A 89 -1.68 -11.15 9.57
C ALA A 89 -0.18 -10.82 9.56
N ASN A 90 0.23 -9.68 8.98
CA ASN A 90 1.62 -9.42 8.63
C ASN A 90 2.05 -7.98 8.95
N SER A 91 3.31 -7.85 9.36
CA SER A 91 3.92 -6.55 9.62
C SER A 91 4.14 -5.73 8.35
N ARG A 92 4.41 -4.43 8.49
CA ARG A 92 4.74 -3.55 7.35
C ARG A 92 5.89 -4.06 6.48
N GLN A 93 6.94 -4.62 7.09
CA GLN A 93 8.06 -5.25 6.37
C GLN A 93 7.60 -6.40 5.49
N LYS A 94 6.74 -7.27 6.03
CA LYS A 94 6.19 -8.41 5.28
C LYS A 94 5.22 -7.98 4.18
N ARG A 95 4.64 -6.78 4.29
CA ARG A 95 3.86 -6.11 3.24
C ARG A 95 4.72 -5.29 2.27
N GLY A 96 6.04 -5.46 2.29
CA GLY A 96 6.95 -4.90 1.29
C GLY A 96 7.38 -3.45 1.53
N TRP A 97 7.06 -2.82 2.66
CA TRP A 97 7.38 -1.40 2.90
C TRP A 97 8.89 -1.10 2.86
N GLY A 98 9.74 -2.08 3.15
CA GLY A 98 11.20 -1.94 3.05
C GLY A 98 11.73 -1.89 1.62
N SER A 99 10.89 -2.14 0.61
CA SER A 99 11.28 -2.11 -0.80
C SER A 99 11.26 -0.70 -1.40
N VAL A 100 10.53 0.23 -0.79
CA VAL A 100 10.38 1.61 -1.29
C VAL A 100 11.33 2.57 -0.57
N LEU A 101 11.64 3.68 -1.23
CA LEU A 101 12.56 4.68 -0.73
C LEU A 101 11.97 5.37 0.52
N GLN A 102 12.57 5.10 1.69
CA GLN A 102 12.05 5.57 2.99
C GLN A 102 11.87 7.09 3.02
N PHE A 103 12.85 7.83 2.52
CA PHE A 103 12.83 9.30 2.46
C PHE A 103 11.58 9.87 1.79
N SER A 104 11.10 9.23 0.72
CA SER A 104 9.97 9.73 -0.07
C SER A 104 8.64 9.15 0.35
N TYR A 105 8.60 7.89 0.81
CA TYR A 105 7.34 7.16 0.94
C TYR A 105 7.01 6.70 2.35
N ALA A 106 7.92 6.72 3.32
CA ALA A 106 7.61 6.22 4.67
C ALA A 106 6.46 7.00 5.33
N ASP A 107 6.50 8.33 5.30
CA ASP A 107 5.46 9.17 5.91
C ASP A 107 4.13 9.15 5.11
N PRO A 108 4.12 9.28 3.78
CA PRO A 108 2.89 9.12 3.00
C PRO A 108 2.23 7.75 3.15
N LEU A 109 2.99 6.65 3.21
CA LEU A 109 2.42 5.31 3.42
C LEU A 109 1.86 5.14 4.83
N ASP A 110 2.54 5.66 5.87
CA ASP A 110 2.03 5.68 7.24
C ASP A 110 0.68 6.41 7.33
N LYS A 111 0.57 7.57 6.68
CA LYS A 111 -0.67 8.35 6.62
C LYS A 111 -1.75 7.61 5.85
N LEU A 112 -1.44 7.07 4.67
CA LEU A 112 -2.41 6.32 3.86
C LEU A 112 -2.94 5.10 4.63
N GLN A 113 -2.09 4.31 5.26
CA GLN A 113 -2.54 3.14 6.02
C GLN A 113 -3.43 3.53 7.21
N LYS A 114 -3.14 4.64 7.89
CA LYS A 114 -3.99 5.15 8.96
C LYS A 114 -5.37 5.57 8.46
N GLU A 115 -5.45 6.25 7.32
CA GLU A 115 -6.71 6.62 6.69
C GLU A 115 -7.52 5.39 6.26
N LEU A 116 -6.85 4.37 5.71
CA LEU A 116 -7.47 3.09 5.37
C LEU A 116 -7.99 2.31 6.61
N LEU A 117 -7.53 2.67 7.81
CA LEU A 117 -7.95 2.10 9.09
C LEU A 117 -8.86 3.04 9.91
N VAL A 118 -9.34 4.15 9.34
CA VAL A 118 -10.07 5.18 10.10
C VAL A 118 -11.29 4.63 10.85
N TRP A 119 -12.01 3.68 10.25
CA TRP A 119 -13.15 3.03 10.90
C TRP A 119 -12.73 2.14 12.07
N GLU A 120 -11.64 1.37 11.93
CA GLU A 120 -11.12 0.56 13.03
C GLU A 120 -10.61 1.45 14.18
N GLN A 121 -9.97 2.58 13.87
CA GLN A 121 -9.54 3.55 14.87
C GLN A 121 -10.73 4.12 15.64
N TYR A 122 -11.81 4.47 14.94
CA TYR A 122 -13.05 4.90 15.57
C TYR A 122 -13.65 3.81 16.47
N TYR A 123 -13.76 2.57 15.97
CA TYR A 123 -14.31 1.46 16.76
C TYR A 123 -13.49 1.18 18.02
N ASN A 124 -12.17 1.24 17.95
CA ASN A 124 -11.30 1.08 19.11
C ASN A 124 -11.51 2.20 20.15
N LYS A 125 -11.69 3.45 19.69
CA LYS A 125 -12.04 4.58 20.55
C LYS A 125 -13.41 4.37 21.21
N ALA A 126 -14.45 4.08 20.42
CA ALA A 126 -15.80 3.81 20.91
C ALA A 126 -15.84 2.67 21.94
N LYS A 127 -15.11 1.56 21.68
CA LYS A 127 -14.99 0.43 22.59
C LYS A 127 -14.42 0.83 23.96
N SER A 128 -13.46 1.75 23.99
CA SER A 128 -12.90 2.24 25.25
C SER A 128 -13.86 3.15 26.04
N GLN A 129 -14.85 3.74 25.36
CA GLN A 129 -15.86 4.61 25.96
C GLN A 129 -17.15 3.84 26.35
N GLY A 130 -17.28 2.58 25.94
CA GLY A 130 -18.36 1.66 26.35
C GLY A 130 -19.64 1.76 25.51
N CYS A 131 -19.96 2.92 24.94
CA CYS A 131 -21.03 3.08 23.97
C CYS A 131 -20.66 4.12 22.90
N ALA A 132 -21.23 3.94 21.71
CA ALA A 132 -21.20 4.91 20.62
C ALA A 132 -22.43 4.72 19.74
N THR A 133 -22.85 5.79 19.07
CA THR A 133 -23.97 5.83 18.13
C THR A 133 -23.46 5.76 16.69
N ALA A 134 -24.35 5.40 15.75
CA ALA A 134 -24.02 5.43 14.33
C ALA A 134 -23.72 6.87 13.87
N ASP A 135 -24.45 7.85 14.39
CA ASP A 135 -24.30 9.27 14.05
C ASP A 135 -22.91 9.79 14.46
N GLU A 136 -22.41 9.43 15.66
CA GLU A 136 -21.06 9.78 16.10
C GLU A 136 -19.96 9.15 15.22
N ALA A 137 -20.22 7.96 14.66
CA ALA A 137 -19.28 7.28 13.76
C ALA A 137 -19.21 7.99 12.41
N GLU A 138 -20.38 8.37 11.88
CA GLU A 138 -20.52 9.14 10.64
C GLU A 138 -19.91 10.55 10.77
N GLU A 139 -20.14 11.23 11.89
CA GLU A 139 -19.51 12.51 12.20
C GLU A 139 -17.99 12.38 12.27
N TYR A 140 -17.47 11.39 13.01
CA TYR A 140 -16.02 11.16 13.08
C TYR A 140 -15.41 10.92 11.70
N PHE A 141 -16.01 10.05 10.88
CA PHE A 141 -15.51 9.78 9.54
C PHE A 141 -15.54 11.03 8.65
N SER A 142 -16.62 11.79 8.68
CA SER A 142 -16.79 12.98 7.84
C SER A 142 -15.93 14.17 8.27
N GLN A 143 -15.44 14.22 9.51
CA GLN A 143 -14.65 15.35 10.04
C GLN A 143 -13.16 15.04 10.22
N GLU A 144 -12.83 13.81 10.62
CA GLU A 144 -11.46 13.43 11.00
C GLU A 144 -10.71 12.70 9.88
N SER A 145 -11.42 12.06 8.95
CA SER A 145 -10.78 11.38 7.82
C SER A 145 -10.43 12.34 6.69
N THR A 146 -9.54 11.90 5.80
CA THR A 146 -9.24 12.59 4.54
C THR A 146 -10.47 12.66 3.61
N PHE A 147 -11.50 11.81 3.81
CA PHE A 147 -12.72 11.85 2.99
C PHE A 147 -13.48 13.18 3.09
N LYS A 148 -13.30 13.96 4.17
CA LYS A 148 -13.91 15.29 4.31
C LYS A 148 -13.62 16.26 3.16
N PHE A 149 -12.51 16.03 2.44
CA PHE A 149 -12.12 16.86 1.31
C PHE A 149 -12.84 16.49 0.01
N ILE A 150 -13.45 15.30 -0.08
CA ILE A 150 -14.07 14.77 -1.29
C ILE A 150 -15.54 14.36 -1.13
N LEU A 151 -16.02 14.15 0.11
CA LEU A 151 -17.41 13.82 0.38
C LEU A 151 -18.35 14.92 -0.09
N ASP A 152 -19.37 14.51 -0.83
CA ASP A 152 -20.42 15.35 -1.41
C ASP A 152 -19.87 16.54 -2.24
N LYS A 153 -18.63 16.41 -2.72
CA LYS A 153 -17.93 17.43 -3.51
C LYS A 153 -17.69 16.91 -4.92
N PRO A 154 -18.12 17.64 -5.96
CA PRO A 154 -17.80 17.26 -7.33
C PRO A 154 -16.29 17.36 -7.57
N LEU A 155 -15.71 16.34 -8.18
CA LEU A 155 -14.28 16.32 -8.52
C LEU A 155 -13.98 17.14 -9.79
N THR A 156 -14.95 17.26 -10.69
CA THR A 156 -14.90 18.11 -11.89
C THR A 156 -16.24 18.83 -12.07
N PRO A 157 -16.30 19.91 -12.89
CA PRO A 157 -17.57 20.59 -13.16
C PRO A 157 -18.67 19.70 -13.76
N GLU A 158 -18.27 18.61 -14.42
CA GLU A 158 -19.17 17.63 -15.05
C GLU A 158 -19.53 16.45 -14.12
N ASP A 159 -18.98 16.42 -12.90
CA ASP A 159 -19.26 15.36 -11.94
C ASP A 159 -20.69 15.51 -11.39
N THR A 160 -21.56 14.61 -11.85
CA THR A 160 -22.98 14.58 -11.49
C THR A 160 -23.28 13.60 -10.35
N ASN A 161 -22.28 12.84 -9.89
CA ASN A 161 -22.46 11.82 -8.85
C ASN A 161 -21.28 11.87 -7.86
N PRO A 162 -21.19 12.95 -7.06
CA PRO A 162 -20.13 13.10 -6.07
C PRO A 162 -20.20 11.96 -5.03
N LEU A 163 -19.05 11.61 -4.47
CA LEU A 163 -18.95 10.52 -3.49
C LEU A 163 -19.78 10.84 -2.24
N SER A 164 -20.88 10.12 -2.05
CA SER A 164 -21.73 10.31 -0.88
C SER A 164 -21.16 9.62 0.37
N LEU A 165 -21.54 10.10 1.56
CA LEU A 165 -21.20 9.43 2.82
C LEU A 165 -21.70 7.98 2.85
N ARG A 166 -22.88 7.71 2.27
CA ARG A 166 -23.45 6.37 2.18
C ARG A 166 -22.59 5.43 1.33
N GLU A 167 -22.06 5.91 0.20
CA GLU A 167 -21.15 5.14 -0.64
C GLU A 167 -19.80 4.95 0.05
N ALA A 168 -19.26 6.01 0.64
CA ALA A 168 -18.02 5.92 1.41
C ALA A 168 -18.16 4.99 2.62
N GLY A 169 -19.34 4.91 3.22
CA GLY A 169 -19.67 3.97 4.28
C GLY A 169 -19.53 2.51 3.85
N LYS A 170 -19.62 2.16 2.56
CA LYS A 170 -19.34 0.79 2.10
C LYS A 170 -17.89 0.38 2.30
N TYR A 171 -16.95 1.33 2.30
CA TYR A 171 -15.55 1.04 2.63
C TYR A 171 -15.37 0.53 4.05
N ARG A 172 -16.31 0.80 4.98
CA ARG A 172 -16.26 0.30 6.36
C ARG A 172 -16.29 -1.22 6.44
N ASP A 173 -16.86 -1.88 5.42
CA ASP A 173 -17.01 -3.33 5.40
C ASP A 173 -15.75 -4.01 4.85
N LEU A 174 -14.75 -3.24 4.36
CA LEU A 174 -13.52 -3.73 3.76
C LEU A 174 -12.26 -3.45 4.60
N LEU A 175 -11.38 -4.45 4.64
CA LEU A 175 -10.12 -4.42 5.34
C LEU A 175 -9.04 -4.20 4.28
N LEU A 176 -8.34 -3.06 4.38
CA LEU A 176 -7.51 -2.53 3.30
C LEU A 176 -6.02 -2.49 3.72
N PRO A 177 -5.35 -3.66 3.81
CA PRO A 177 -3.93 -3.69 4.12
C PRO A 177 -3.12 -3.09 2.97
N LEU A 178 -2.30 -2.11 3.30
CA LEU A 178 -1.41 -1.43 2.37
C LEU A 178 -0.11 -2.23 2.20
N HIS A 179 0.15 -2.66 0.98
CA HIS A 179 1.38 -3.27 0.52
C HIS A 179 2.19 -2.26 -0.28
N ALA A 180 3.49 -2.48 -0.39
CA ALA A 180 4.35 -1.67 -1.22
C ALA A 180 5.18 -2.59 -2.14
N PHE A 181 5.08 -2.34 -3.43
CA PHE A 181 5.80 -3.08 -4.47
C PHE A 181 6.92 -2.20 -5.03
N GLY A 182 8.11 -2.31 -4.45
CA GLY A 182 9.32 -1.76 -5.05
C GLY A 182 9.76 -2.60 -6.25
N TYR A 183 10.04 -1.94 -7.37
CA TYR A 183 10.57 -2.55 -8.59
C TYR A 183 11.94 -1.96 -8.96
N ASN A 184 12.69 -2.71 -9.76
CA ASN A 184 13.94 -2.24 -10.34
C ASN A 184 13.65 -1.17 -11.40
N TRP A 185 13.64 0.10 -10.99
CA TRP A 185 13.32 1.23 -11.86
C TRP A 185 14.35 1.51 -12.96
N LEU A 186 15.45 0.73 -13.04
CA LEU A 186 16.41 0.77 -14.15
C LEU A 186 15.99 -0.11 -15.33
N GLN A 187 15.18 -1.15 -15.08
CA GLN A 187 14.79 -2.12 -16.10
C GLN A 187 13.54 -1.66 -16.88
N ASP A 188 13.18 -2.39 -17.93
CA ASP A 188 11.95 -2.14 -18.68
C ASP A 188 10.71 -2.20 -17.77
N ASN A 189 9.79 -1.26 -17.94
CA ASN A 189 8.51 -1.25 -17.24
C ASN A 189 7.66 -2.49 -17.54
N ALA A 190 7.79 -3.06 -18.75
CA ALA A 190 7.14 -4.32 -19.11
C ALA A 190 7.60 -5.48 -18.23
N GLN A 191 8.91 -5.57 -17.94
CA GLN A 191 9.44 -6.59 -17.04
C GLN A 191 8.99 -6.35 -15.60
N SER A 192 9.03 -5.09 -15.15
CA SER A 192 8.54 -4.70 -13.82
C SER A 192 7.04 -4.98 -13.64
N ALA A 193 6.25 -4.90 -14.72
CA ALA A 193 4.83 -5.23 -14.70
C ALA A 193 4.60 -6.73 -14.56
N GLN A 194 5.40 -7.58 -15.22
CA GLN A 194 5.34 -9.03 -15.01
C GLN A 194 5.65 -9.40 -13.56
N ASP A 195 6.64 -8.72 -12.96
CA ASP A 195 6.98 -8.93 -11.55
C ASP A 195 5.87 -8.43 -10.62
N LEU A 196 5.18 -7.33 -10.97
CA LEU A 196 3.98 -6.90 -10.26
C LEU A 196 2.88 -7.96 -10.31
N GLY A 197 2.65 -8.60 -11.46
CA GLY A 197 1.67 -9.68 -11.59
C GLY A 197 1.94 -10.83 -10.61
N LYS A 198 3.20 -11.29 -10.54
CA LYS A 198 3.63 -12.30 -9.56
C LYS A 198 3.43 -11.82 -8.12
N TYR A 199 3.75 -10.57 -7.84
CA TYR A 199 3.55 -9.99 -6.50
C TYR A 199 2.07 -9.91 -6.11
N ILE A 200 1.18 -9.59 -7.05
CA ILE A 200 -0.27 -9.62 -6.83
C ILE A 200 -0.71 -11.03 -6.44
N ASP A 201 -0.25 -12.07 -7.16
CA ASP A 201 -0.54 -13.47 -6.80
C ASP A 201 -0.05 -13.81 -5.40
N GLU A 202 1.15 -13.39 -5.03
CA GLU A 202 1.71 -13.60 -3.69
C GLU A 202 0.86 -12.91 -2.61
N VAL A 203 0.45 -11.66 -2.84
CA VAL A 203 -0.40 -10.89 -1.92
C VAL A 203 -1.78 -11.51 -1.78
N LEU A 204 -2.41 -11.95 -2.87
CA LEU A 204 -3.71 -12.61 -2.81
C LEU A 204 -3.62 -13.95 -2.05
N ASN A 205 -2.59 -14.75 -2.34
CA ASN A 205 -2.35 -16.01 -1.63
C ASN A 205 -2.14 -15.81 -0.14
N LEU A 206 -1.43 -14.74 0.25
CA LEU A 206 -1.19 -14.38 1.65
C LEU A 206 -2.49 -14.24 2.44
N TYR A 207 -3.57 -13.74 1.83
CA TYR A 207 -4.86 -13.52 2.50
C TYR A 207 -5.86 -14.66 2.36
N ARG A 208 -5.45 -15.79 1.78
CA ARG A 208 -6.26 -17.01 1.83
C ARG A 208 -6.30 -17.53 3.27
N PRO A 209 -7.46 -17.97 3.81
CA PRO A 209 -7.61 -18.30 5.23
C PRO A 209 -6.62 -19.33 5.78
N LYS A 210 -6.17 -20.28 4.96
CA LYS A 210 -5.16 -21.27 5.37
C LYS A 210 -3.75 -20.68 5.48
N GLN A 211 -3.43 -19.66 4.69
CA GLN A 211 -2.08 -19.09 4.60
C GLN A 211 -1.83 -17.98 5.62
N ASN A 212 -2.87 -17.23 6.00
CA ASN A 212 -2.76 -16.17 7.01
C ASN A 212 -2.95 -16.65 8.47
N GLY A 213 -2.92 -17.96 8.71
CA GLY A 213 -3.16 -18.53 10.06
C GLY A 213 -4.59 -18.36 10.57
N GLY A 214 -5.56 -18.14 9.68
CA GLY A 214 -6.95 -17.87 10.04
C GLY A 214 -7.21 -16.44 10.55
N ILE A 215 -6.27 -15.52 10.35
CA ILE A 215 -6.39 -14.12 10.77
C ILE A 215 -7.21 -13.35 9.73
N GLY A 216 -8.32 -12.73 10.16
CA GLY A 216 -9.29 -12.11 9.25
C GLY A 216 -10.22 -13.15 8.60
N HIS A 217 -11.17 -12.71 7.76
CA HIS A 217 -12.19 -13.58 7.15
C HIS A 217 -11.93 -13.85 5.66
N GLY A 218 -10.67 -13.74 5.25
CA GLY A 218 -10.21 -13.95 3.87
C GLY A 218 -10.51 -12.77 2.94
N LEU A 219 -10.33 -13.01 1.64
CA LEU A 219 -10.59 -12.02 0.60
C LEU A 219 -12.08 -11.67 0.48
N ALA A 220 -12.37 -10.45 0.05
CA ALA A 220 -13.73 -9.92 -0.08
C ALA A 220 -14.51 -10.50 -1.27
N PHE A 221 -13.79 -10.93 -2.31
CA PHE A 221 -14.36 -11.48 -3.53
C PHE A 221 -14.37 -13.00 -3.52
N GLU A 222 -15.21 -13.60 -4.37
CA GLU A 222 -15.28 -15.04 -4.57
C GLU A 222 -13.95 -15.59 -5.14
N GLU A 223 -13.69 -16.87 -4.89
CA GLU A 223 -12.51 -17.54 -5.43
C GLU A 223 -12.50 -17.45 -6.97
N GLY A 224 -11.37 -17.05 -7.54
CA GLY A 224 -11.21 -16.78 -8.98
C GLY A 224 -11.65 -15.39 -9.43
N HIS A 225 -12.17 -14.55 -8.54
CA HIS A 225 -12.57 -13.15 -8.81
C HIS A 225 -11.90 -12.17 -7.86
N GLU A 226 -10.77 -12.57 -7.28
CA GLU A 226 -9.99 -11.75 -6.36
C GLU A 226 -9.56 -10.43 -6.99
N LYS A 227 -9.62 -9.33 -6.22
CA LYS A 227 -9.18 -8.02 -6.67
C LYS A 227 -8.20 -7.37 -5.69
N VAL A 228 -7.37 -6.49 -6.25
CA VAL A 228 -6.49 -5.57 -5.52
C VAL A 228 -6.73 -4.15 -6.01
N ILE A 229 -6.40 -3.17 -5.18
CA ILE A 229 -6.39 -1.75 -5.56
C ILE A 229 -4.95 -1.33 -5.79
N LEU A 230 -4.62 -0.81 -6.98
CA LEU A 230 -3.30 -0.26 -7.27
C LEU A 230 -3.27 1.25 -7.01
N VAL A 231 -2.35 1.70 -6.17
CA VAL A 231 -2.08 3.12 -5.92
C VAL A 231 -0.68 3.43 -6.44
N THR A 232 -0.56 4.34 -7.38
CA THR A 232 0.72 4.56 -8.08
C THR A 232 1.22 5.97 -7.93
N HIS A 233 2.54 6.14 -7.84
CA HIS A 233 3.19 7.44 -7.98
C HIS A 233 4.04 7.49 -9.26
N SER A 234 3.91 8.55 -10.05
CA SER A 234 4.77 8.83 -11.22
C SER A 234 4.93 7.61 -12.16
N MET A 235 6.16 7.17 -12.45
CA MET A 235 6.46 6.04 -13.35
C MET A 235 5.85 4.70 -12.90
N GLY A 236 5.50 4.54 -11.62
CA GLY A 236 4.74 3.37 -11.15
C GLY A 236 3.38 3.23 -11.86
N GLY A 237 2.82 4.34 -12.36
CA GLY A 237 1.61 4.33 -13.19
C GLY A 237 1.82 3.67 -14.55
N LEU A 238 3.02 3.75 -15.14
CA LEU A 238 3.34 3.06 -16.40
C LEU A 238 3.43 1.55 -16.19
N VAL A 239 4.07 1.13 -15.10
CA VAL A 239 4.15 -0.29 -14.71
C VAL A 239 2.75 -0.85 -14.48
N SER A 240 1.91 -0.14 -13.72
CA SER A 240 0.52 -0.52 -13.45
C SER A 240 -0.32 -0.64 -14.73
N ARG A 241 -0.26 0.36 -15.62
CA ARG A 241 -0.97 0.32 -16.91
C ARG A 241 -0.51 -0.84 -17.79
N TYR A 242 0.78 -1.14 -17.83
CA TYR A 242 1.25 -2.30 -18.58
C TYR A 242 0.67 -3.59 -17.98
N ALA A 243 0.65 -3.70 -16.64
CA ALA A 243 0.11 -4.87 -15.96
C ALA A 243 -1.40 -5.06 -16.19
N SER A 244 -2.19 -3.98 -16.15
CA SER A 244 -3.65 -4.07 -16.36
C SER A 244 -4.04 -4.25 -17.83
N GLU A 245 -3.35 -3.58 -18.75
CA GLU A 245 -3.78 -3.52 -20.15
C GLU A 245 -3.15 -4.58 -21.03
N LEU A 246 -1.88 -4.95 -20.78
CA LEU A 246 -1.07 -5.73 -21.72
C LEU A 246 -0.68 -7.12 -21.23
N LEU A 247 -0.70 -7.36 -19.91
CA LEU A 247 -0.48 -8.71 -19.41
C LEU A 247 -1.78 -9.52 -19.51
N ASP A 248 -1.66 -10.74 -20.03
CA ASP A 248 -2.73 -11.72 -19.99
C ASP A 248 -2.78 -12.32 -18.58
N THR A 249 -3.46 -11.61 -17.67
CA THR A 249 -3.65 -12.03 -16.28
C THR A 249 -5.10 -12.42 -16.04
N PRO A 250 -5.39 -13.39 -15.14
CA PRO A 250 -6.75 -13.79 -14.82
C PRO A 250 -7.56 -12.68 -14.13
N TYR A 251 -6.90 -11.61 -13.66
CA TYR A 251 -7.49 -10.50 -12.90
C TYR A 251 -7.79 -9.27 -13.74
N LYS A 252 -7.56 -9.33 -15.06
CA LYS A 252 -7.99 -8.26 -15.96
C LYS A 252 -9.51 -8.26 -16.00
N ASP A 253 -10.11 -7.18 -15.50
CA ASP A 253 -11.54 -6.94 -15.66
C ASP A 253 -11.87 -6.95 -17.16
N LYS A 254 -12.65 -7.94 -17.59
CA LYS A 254 -13.21 -8.01 -18.94
C LYS A 254 -14.43 -7.11 -19.05
#